data_AF-A0A7W7Q516-F1
#
_entry.id   AF-A0A7W7Q516-F1
#
_cell.length_a   1.000
_cell.length_b   1.000
_cell.length_c   1.000
_cell.angle_alpha   90.00
_cell.angle_beta   90.00
_cell.angle_gamma   90.00
#
_symmetry.space_group_name_H-M   'P 1'
#
loop_
_entity.id
_entity.type
_entity.pdbx_description
1 polymer ?
#
loop_
_entity_poly.entity_id
_entity_poly.type
_entity_poly.pdbx_seq_one_letter_code
_entity_poly.pdbx_strand_id
1 'polypeptide(L)'
;MTTYDDTLRLRVVPGVGSLRIRELTVGTAERFLNAVRDKTEPSAAKHAKTVLSQAMGLAARHAAVEHNPLRNVSPITTEKELARALTLDEVRKLRAGLRAYERAWHGTSQISWTSCSGRGCGSARRWQ
;
A
#
# COMPACT_ATOMS: atom_id res chain seq x y z
N MET A 1 -2.43 10.03 -5.06
CA MET A 1 -3.22 9.21 -4.12
C MET A 1 -2.26 8.47 -3.21
N THR A 2 -2.58 8.31 -1.93
CA THR A 2 -1.70 7.65 -0.96
C THR A 2 -2.02 6.15 -0.91
N THR A 3 -1.05 5.31 -0.52
CA THR A 3 -1.21 3.84 -0.41
C THR A 3 -2.33 3.40 0.53
N TYR A 4 -2.69 4.27 1.49
CA TYR A 4 -3.83 4.09 2.38
C TYR A 4 -5.16 4.13 1.63
N ASP A 5 -5.37 5.16 0.80
CA ASP A 5 -6.62 5.39 0.07
C ASP A 5 -6.90 4.24 -0.92
N ASP A 6 -5.85 3.82 -1.64
CA ASP A 6 -5.93 2.69 -2.57
C ASP A 6 -6.30 1.38 -1.87
N THR A 7 -5.71 1.11 -0.70
CA THR A 7 -6.05 -0.10 0.06
C THR A 7 -7.48 -0.05 0.59
N LEU A 8 -7.91 1.11 1.09
CA LEU A 8 -9.28 1.28 1.56
C LEU A 8 -10.28 1.01 0.42
N ARG A 9 -10.09 1.68 -0.73
CA ARG A 9 -10.97 1.58 -1.89
C ARG A 9 -10.97 0.21 -2.55
N LEU A 10 -9.79 -0.37 -2.77
CA LEU A 10 -9.66 -1.62 -3.55
C LEU A 10 -9.88 -2.87 -2.72
N ARG A 11 -9.63 -2.81 -1.41
CA ARG A 11 -9.60 -4.03 -0.57
C ARG A 11 -10.62 -3.98 0.55
N VAL A 12 -10.71 -2.87 1.28
CA VAL A 12 -11.55 -2.79 2.49
C VAL A 12 -13.03 -2.54 2.14
N VAL A 13 -13.33 -1.55 1.30
CA VAL A 13 -14.70 -1.18 0.92
C VAL A 13 -15.47 -2.34 0.26
N PRO A 14 -14.89 -3.12 -0.68
CA PRO A 14 -15.64 -4.20 -1.34
C PRO A 14 -16.04 -5.36 -0.44
N GLY A 15 -15.30 -5.61 0.66
CA GLY A 15 -15.55 -6.75 1.54
C GLY A 15 -16.17 -6.40 2.90
N VAL A 16 -15.91 -5.19 3.41
CA VAL A 16 -16.39 -4.75 4.73
C VAL A 16 -17.38 -3.58 4.62
N GLY A 17 -17.48 -2.93 3.46
CA GLY A 17 -18.35 -1.77 3.26
C GLY A 17 -19.85 -2.07 3.36
N SER A 18 -20.26 -3.33 3.24
CA SER A 18 -21.65 -3.78 3.42
C SER A 18 -21.99 -4.19 4.86
N LEU A 19 -20.99 -4.30 5.75
CA LEU A 19 -21.19 -4.68 7.15
C LEU A 19 -21.31 -3.45 8.04
N ARG A 20 -22.25 -3.48 8.98
CA ARG A 20 -22.27 -2.47 10.05
C ARG A 20 -21.06 -2.68 10.96
N ILE A 21 -20.56 -1.60 11.54
CA ILE A 21 -19.43 -1.62 12.47
C ILE A 21 -19.66 -2.64 13.62
N ARG A 22 -20.91 -2.84 14.05
CA ARG A 22 -21.31 -3.78 15.11
C ARG A 22 -21.32 -5.26 14.69
N GLU A 23 -21.37 -5.54 13.39
CA GLU A 23 -21.39 -6.91 12.83
C GLU A 23 -19.98 -7.44 12.55
N LEU A 24 -18.97 -6.56 12.63
CA LEU A 24 -17.58 -6.91 12.44
C LEU A 24 -17.01 -7.61 13.69
N THR A 25 -17.31 -8.89 13.84
CA THR A 25 -16.71 -9.74 14.89
C THR A 25 -15.31 -10.23 14.48
N VAL A 26 -14.56 -10.80 15.44
CA VAL A 26 -13.24 -11.40 15.19
C VAL A 26 -13.29 -12.42 14.06
N GLY A 27 -14.28 -13.32 14.08
CA GLY A 27 -14.44 -14.36 13.05
C GLY A 27 -14.81 -13.82 11.68
N THR A 28 -15.61 -12.75 11.59
CA THR A 28 -15.91 -12.10 10.31
C THR A 28 -14.66 -11.40 9.75
N ALA A 29 -13.88 -10.74 10.60
CA ALA A 29 -12.63 -10.12 10.21
C ALA A 29 -11.59 -11.14 9.74
N GLU A 30 -11.46 -12.29 10.41
CA GLU A 30 -10.58 -13.38 9.99
C GLU A 30 -10.99 -13.97 8.64
N ARG A 31 -12.30 -14.23 8.43
CA ARG A 31 -12.80 -14.68 7.12
C ARG A 31 -12.48 -13.70 6.00
N PHE A 32 -12.68 -12.40 6.25
CA PHE A 32 -12.35 -11.37 5.26
C PHE A 32 -10.84 -11.34 4.96
N LEU A 33 -9.99 -11.34 5.99
CA LEU A 33 -8.53 -11.30 5.79
C LEU A 33 -8.00 -12.55 5.09
N ASN A 34 -8.56 -13.73 5.39
CA ASN A 34 -8.25 -14.96 4.67
C ASN A 34 -8.68 -14.85 3.21
N ALA A 35 -9.89 -14.35 2.92
CA ALA A 35 -10.34 -14.14 1.54
C ALA A 35 -9.47 -13.13 0.77
N VAL A 36 -8.96 -12.09 1.43
CA VAL A 36 -8.01 -11.13 0.81
C VAL A 36 -6.66 -11.80 0.54
N ARG A 37 -6.17 -12.62 1.47
CA ARG A 37 -4.93 -13.39 1.32
C ARG A 37 -5.04 -14.45 0.21
N ASP A 38 -6.21 -15.06 0.03
CA ASP A 38 -6.38 -16.09 -1.00
C ASP A 38 -6.50 -15.45 -2.40
N LYS A 39 -6.94 -14.19 -2.49
CA LYS A 39 -7.07 -13.44 -3.75
C LYS A 39 -5.83 -12.60 -4.11
N THR A 40 -5.00 -12.26 -3.13
CA THR A 40 -3.91 -11.28 -3.27
C THR A 40 -2.71 -11.70 -2.43
N GLU A 41 -1.53 -11.15 -2.73
CA GLU A 41 -0.31 -11.33 -1.94
C GLU A 41 -0.51 -11.15 -0.41
N PRO A 42 0.18 -11.95 0.44
CA PRO A 42 0.09 -11.86 1.90
C PRO A 42 0.40 -10.46 2.47
N SER A 43 1.25 -9.70 1.79
CA SER A 43 1.59 -8.33 2.13
C SER A 43 0.38 -7.38 2.04
N ALA A 44 -0.51 -7.60 1.07
CA ALA A 44 -1.73 -6.83 0.90
C ALA A 44 -2.74 -7.14 2.02
N ALA A 45 -2.88 -8.40 2.41
CA ALA A 45 -3.74 -8.80 3.53
C ALA A 45 -3.26 -8.20 4.86
N LYS A 46 -1.93 -8.17 5.09
CA LYS A 46 -1.34 -7.49 6.24
C LYS A 46 -1.67 -6.00 6.26
N HIS A 47 -1.55 -5.32 5.12
CA HIS A 47 -1.89 -3.90 5.02
C HIS A 47 -3.38 -3.65 5.27
N ALA A 48 -4.26 -4.49 4.73
CA ALA A 48 -5.70 -4.44 4.99
C ALA A 48 -6.01 -4.60 6.50
N LYS A 49 -5.34 -5.54 7.19
CA LYS A 49 -5.46 -5.69 8.65
C LYS A 49 -5.04 -4.43 9.39
N THR A 50 -3.93 -3.80 8.99
CA THR A 50 -3.46 -2.55 9.61
C THR A 50 -4.49 -1.42 9.47
N VAL A 51 -5.00 -1.19 8.26
CA VAL A 51 -6.01 -0.16 7.99
C VAL A 51 -7.29 -0.42 8.79
N LEU A 52 -7.78 -1.67 8.80
CA LEU A 52 -8.96 -2.05 9.57
C LEU A 52 -8.75 -1.87 11.08
N SER A 53 -7.56 -2.21 11.60
CA SER A 53 -7.25 -2.03 13.02
C SER A 53 -7.25 -0.56 13.42
N GLN A 54 -6.74 0.33 12.55
CA GLN A 54 -6.79 1.78 12.74
C GLN A 54 -8.24 2.30 12.71
N ALA A 55 -9.05 1.89 11.72
CA ALA A 55 -10.44 2.28 11.61
C ALA A 55 -11.28 1.83 12.83
N MET A 56 -11.13 0.57 13.25
CA MET A 56 -11.82 0.04 14.43
C MET A 56 -11.30 0.64 15.74
N GLY A 57 -10.02 1.01 15.80
CA GLY A 57 -9.47 1.78 16.91
C GLY A 57 -10.10 3.16 17.04
N LEU A 58 -10.36 3.83 15.92
CA LEU A 58 -11.09 5.10 15.91
C LEU A 58 -12.57 4.90 16.32
N ALA A 59 -13.22 3.86 15.79
CA ALA A 59 -14.61 3.53 16.14
C ALA A 59 -14.78 3.26 17.65
N ALA A 60 -13.85 2.52 18.27
CA ALA A 60 -13.85 2.27 19.71
C ALA A 60 -13.70 3.57 20.53
N ARG A 61 -12.86 4.52 20.08
CA ARG A 61 -12.71 5.84 20.73
C ARG A 61 -13.98 6.68 20.69
N HIS A 62 -14.79 6.53 19.65
CA HIS A 62 -16.08 7.20 19.52
C HIS A 62 -17.26 6.39 20.10
N ALA A 63 -16.98 5.33 20.88
CA ALA A 63 -18.00 4.46 21.48
C ALA A 63 -18.97 3.81 20.47
N ALA A 64 -18.58 3.67 19.20
CA ALA A 64 -19.37 2.93 18.21
C ALA A 64 -19.28 1.41 18.44
N VAL A 65 -18.21 0.95 19.10
CA VAL A 65 -17.95 -0.44 19.51
C VAL A 65 -17.31 -0.45 20.88
N GLU A 66 -17.63 -1.46 21.70
CA GLU A 66 -17.10 -1.60 23.07
C GLU A 66 -15.58 -1.85 23.10
N HIS A 67 -15.08 -2.67 22.18
CA HIS A 67 -13.64 -2.96 22.06
C HIS A 67 -13.25 -3.20 20.60
N ASN A 68 -11.96 -3.03 20.28
CA ASN A 68 -11.46 -3.31 18.92
C ASN A 68 -11.29 -4.83 18.71
N PRO A 69 -12.08 -5.48 17.84
CA PRO A 69 -12.01 -6.92 17.60
C PRO A 69 -10.74 -7.34 16.85
N LEU A 70 -10.11 -6.43 16.08
CA LEU A 70 -8.90 -6.73 15.30
C LEU A 70 -7.65 -7.00 16.16
N ARG A 71 -7.70 -6.69 17.46
CA ARG A 71 -6.65 -7.04 18.41
C ARG A 71 -6.54 -8.55 18.65
N ASN A 72 -7.67 -9.27 18.57
CA ASN A 72 -7.73 -10.71 18.81
C ASN A 72 -7.58 -11.54 17.53
N VAL A 73 -7.45 -10.88 16.38
CA VAL A 73 -7.26 -11.54 15.08
C VAL A 73 -5.84 -12.05 14.96
N SER A 74 -5.70 -13.28 14.48
CA SER A 74 -4.41 -13.94 14.25
C SER A 74 -3.44 -13.07 13.43
N PRO A 75 -2.15 -13.00 13.81
CA PRO A 75 -1.15 -12.25 13.05
C PRO A 75 -0.96 -12.85 11.66
N ILE A 76 -0.97 -12.00 10.63
CA ILE A 76 -0.66 -12.42 9.26
C ILE A 76 0.85 -12.47 9.14
N THR A 77 1.40 -13.69 9.09
CA THR A 77 2.80 -13.88 8.78
C THR A 77 3.04 -13.59 7.30
N THR A 78 4.11 -12.86 7.02
CA THR A 78 4.58 -12.60 5.66
C THR A 78 6.06 -12.89 5.68
N GLU A 79 6.51 -13.79 4.81
CA GLU A 79 7.93 -14.01 4.59
C GLU A 79 8.53 -12.71 4.09
N LYS A 80 9.47 -12.17 4.86
CA LYS A 80 10.23 -11.00 4.41
C LYS A 80 11.28 -11.53 3.45
N GLU A 81 11.15 -11.19 2.18
CA GLU A 81 12.27 -11.37 1.26
C GLU A 81 13.43 -10.52 1.79
N LEU A 82 14.52 -11.20 2.15
CA LEU A 82 15.71 -10.52 2.64
C LEU A 82 16.29 -9.74 1.46
N ALA A 83 16.36 -8.42 1.60
CA ALA A 83 17.01 -7.56 0.61
C ALA A 83 18.45 -8.06 0.43
N ARG A 84 18.70 -8.74 -0.68
CA ARG A 84 20.02 -9.26 -1.01
C ARG A 84 20.94 -8.10 -1.35
N ALA A 85 22.11 -8.05 -0.71
CA ALA A 85 23.15 -7.11 -1.11
C ALA A 85 23.58 -7.43 -2.55
N LEU A 86 23.61 -6.40 -3.41
CA LEU A 86 24.19 -6.54 -4.74
C LEU A 86 25.70 -6.78 -4.62
N THR A 87 26.20 -7.75 -5.37
CA THR A 87 27.64 -7.95 -5.55
C THR A 87 28.26 -6.80 -6.36
N LEU A 88 29.57 -6.61 -6.28
CA LEU A 88 30.26 -5.50 -6.94
C LEU A 88 30.03 -5.49 -8.47
N ASP A 89 29.99 -6.67 -9.09
CA ASP A 89 29.77 -6.80 -10.54
C ASP A 89 28.33 -6.47 -10.94
N GLU A 90 27.35 -6.82 -10.11
CA GLU A 90 25.96 -6.43 -10.32
C GLU A 90 25.76 -4.92 -10.15
N VAL A 91 26.46 -4.30 -9.20
CA VAL A 91 26.46 -2.83 -9.04
C VAL A 91 27.04 -2.15 -10.28
N ARG A 92 28.13 -2.68 -10.85
CA ARG A 92 28.72 -2.15 -12.09
C ARG A 92 27.73 -2.25 -13.26
N LYS A 93 27.07 -3.41 -13.42
CA LYS A 93 26.04 -3.64 -14.44
C LYS A 93 24.86 -2.68 -14.27
N LEU A 94 24.35 -2.53 -13.05
CA LEU A 94 23.25 -1.61 -12.74
C LEU A 94 23.61 -0.16 -13.08
N ARG A 95 24.79 0.31 -12.66
CA ARG A 95 25.26 1.68 -12.96
C ARG A 95 25.44 1.91 -14.46
N ALA A 96 25.94 0.93 -15.21
CA ALA A 96 26.08 1.03 -16.66
C ALA A 96 24.70 1.11 -17.34
N GLY A 97 23.74 0.29 -16.90
CA GLY A 97 22.36 0.32 -17.37
C GLY A 97 21.67 1.66 -17.10
N LEU A 98 21.82 2.21 -15.89
CA LEU A 98 21.27 3.52 -15.54
C LEU A 98 21.84 4.65 -16.42
N ARG A 99 23.15 4.65 -16.70
CA ARG A 99 23.78 5.64 -17.61
C ARG A 99 23.31 5.48 -19.05
N ALA A 100 22.98 4.27 -19.49
CA ALA A 100 22.41 4.03 -20.82
C ALA A 100 20.96 4.50 -20.88
N TYR A 101 20.16 4.19 -19.85
CA TYR A 101 18.78 4.66 -19.71
C TYR A 101 18.70 6.19 -19.68
N GLU A 102 19.56 6.85 -18.91
CA GLU A 102 19.60 8.31 -18.83
C GLU A 102 19.91 8.95 -20.19
N ARG A 103 20.89 8.41 -20.94
CA ARG A 103 21.18 8.89 -22.30
C ARG A 103 20.01 8.67 -23.26
N ALA A 104 19.32 7.53 -23.15
CA ALA A 104 18.14 7.25 -23.95
C ALA A 104 16.98 8.20 -23.60
N TRP A 105 16.73 8.44 -22.31
CA TRP A 105 15.68 9.32 -21.81
C TRP A 105 15.88 10.79 -22.19
N HIS A 106 17.13 11.28 -22.09
CA HIS A 106 17.48 12.64 -22.55
C HIS A 106 17.43 12.77 -24.08
N GLY A 107 17.57 11.67 -24.83
CA GLY A 107 17.40 11.63 -26.29
C GLY A 107 15.93 11.73 -26.75
N THR A 108 14.98 11.28 -25.93
CA THR A 108 13.52 11.39 -26.20
C THR A 108 12.86 12.59 -25.55
N SER A 109 13.56 13.33 -24.68
CA SER A 109 13.02 14.50 -23.96
C SER A 109 13.06 15.82 -24.75
N GLN A 110 13.08 15.76 -26.09
CA GLN A 110 12.67 16.90 -26.92
C GLN A 110 11.16 16.85 -27.21
N ILE A 111 10.35 16.49 -26.21
CA ILE A 111 8.95 16.90 -26.16
C ILE A 111 8.93 18.09 -25.19
N SER A 112 8.98 19.29 -25.76
CA SER A 112 9.06 20.53 -25.01
C SER A 112 7.86 20.69 -24.09
N TRP A 113 8.11 20.81 -22.78
CA TRP A 113 7.11 21.10 -21.76
C TRP A 113 6.43 22.48 -21.90
N THR A 114 6.76 23.27 -22.92
CA THR A 114 6.30 24.66 -23.09
C THR A 114 4.84 24.81 -23.53
N SER A 115 4.07 23.73 -23.77
CA SER A 115 2.63 23.86 -24.07
C SER A 115 1.68 23.40 -22.96
N CYS A 116 2.15 22.88 -21.82
CA CYS A 116 1.28 22.50 -20.71
C CYS A 116 1.08 23.67 -19.73
N SER A 117 0.55 24.79 -20.21
CA SER A 117 -0.08 25.80 -19.37
C SER A 117 -1.44 25.28 -18.89
N GLY A 118 -1.45 24.51 -17.80
CA GLY A 118 -2.69 24.01 -17.21
C GLY A 118 -2.43 23.20 -15.94
N ARG A 119 -2.30 23.90 -14.80
CA ARG A 119 -2.29 23.42 -13.40
C ARG A 119 -2.40 21.89 -13.21
N GLY A 120 -1.28 21.22 -12.96
CA GLY A 120 -1.34 19.79 -12.61
C GLY A 120 -0.05 19.01 -12.45
N CYS A 121 1.09 19.60 -12.05
CA CYS A 121 2.28 18.82 -11.67
C CYS A 121 2.60 19.04 -10.18
N GLY A 122 2.08 18.15 -9.35
CA GLY A 122 2.25 18.17 -7.90
C GLY A 122 3.67 17.85 -7.47
N SER A 123 4.34 18.90 -6.97
CA SER A 123 5.32 18.92 -5.88
C SER A 123 6.51 17.96 -5.93
N ALA A 124 7.58 18.41 -6.60
CA ALA A 124 8.94 18.11 -6.18
C ALA A 124 9.22 18.79 -4.82
N ARG A 125 9.13 18.05 -3.71
CA ARG A 125 9.69 18.50 -2.43
C ARG A 125 11.18 18.13 -2.36
N ARG A 126 11.96 19.14 -2.73
CA ARG A 126 13.32 19.50 -2.30
C ARG A 126 13.73 18.80 -0.99
N TRP A 127 14.69 17.89 -1.09
CA TRP A 127 15.47 17.41 0.05
C TRP A 127 16.57 18.45 0.33
N GLN A 128 16.51 19.08 1.51
CA GLN A 128 17.66 19.69 2.19
C GLN A 128 18.13 18.72 3.26
#